data_AF-A0A5N7A7Y2-F1
#
_entry.id   AF-A0A5N7A7Y2-F1
#
_cell.length_a   1.000
_cell.length_b   1.000
_cell.length_c   1.000
_cell.angle_alpha   90.00
_cell.angle_beta   90.00
_cell.angle_gamma   90.00
#
_symmetry.space_group_name_H-M   'P 1'
#
loop_
_entity.id
_entity.type
_entity.pdbx_description
1 polymer ?
#
loop_
_entity_poly.entity_id
_entity_poly.type
_entity_poly.pdbx_seq_one_letter_code
_entity_poly.pdbx_strand_id
1 'polypeptide(L)'
;MPHLDARLLTQQEVSSTNSATTLLFALLCLTSFDIAEAPAQQYPHVKQSLQRAVSSYGQEFIFSPPTHPDSIAVCLFLAEFRPTLLATSQFVAHKAVSPEVYVHLACRIAERLNILPRRHASFFDELMNPQNLDFEWCFAGSVQELKILCLDCGLDGFLSKTLPAMRDIIGHMQPHIDAYRHVLQSRECSPTVIFHIQWNMSFYVLLEGLINAKQCWGTPESLFLVVEEVERKCQEQIQVSKSLLVNATGQERWEDLSAARSLLEMKFHWVFAGICGLGLLYTAVLRTRLIEGKNDGDPDINSRESLQIVDQVAGSVNSPPDAPGQYLSAFLRRFGQAYPQQLVRVLETFLECAELKIDGIAFNAPLQHVVYPIVFVCKNLVENNFVQVRVFGHLARNFEKQLELFSKCARCIAKMAASPWNSTKSAFATGCVYAASSKIIYGLHSTLERLRTELSQGTKCDEALNLFNISLDSIDVSSIGLSSDPGSEPMNISGM
;
A
#
# COMPACT_ATOMS: atom_id res chain seq x y z
N MET A 1 -18.55 17.10 -2.85
CA MET A 1 -18.86 18.09 -1.80
C MET A 1 -20.34 18.29 -1.44
N PRO A 2 -21.37 18.05 -2.28
CA PRO A 2 -22.76 18.37 -1.90
C PRO A 2 -23.35 17.50 -0.77
N HIS A 3 -22.79 16.31 -0.51
CA HIS A 3 -23.24 15.44 0.58
C HIS A 3 -22.71 15.84 1.98
N LEU A 4 -21.63 16.63 2.05
CA LEU A 4 -21.09 17.16 3.31
C LEU A 4 -21.92 18.36 3.79
N ASP A 5 -22.32 19.24 2.86
CA ASP A 5 -23.26 20.33 3.13
C ASP A 5 -24.62 19.79 3.57
N ALA A 6 -25.13 18.74 2.91
CA ALA A 6 -26.39 18.12 3.33
C ALA A 6 -26.30 17.57 4.76
N ARG A 7 -25.24 16.85 5.14
CA ARG A 7 -25.07 16.30 6.50
C ARG A 7 -24.86 17.35 7.58
N LEU A 8 -24.14 18.43 7.28
CA LEU A 8 -23.91 19.52 8.23
C LEU A 8 -25.14 20.42 8.41
N LEU A 9 -26.02 20.51 7.40
CA LEU A 9 -27.16 21.43 7.40
C LEU A 9 -28.51 20.79 7.73
N THR A 10 -28.66 19.45 7.68
CA THR A 10 -29.97 18.78 7.87
C THR A 10 -30.25 18.17 9.25
N GLN A 11 -29.32 18.22 10.20
CA GLN A 11 -29.65 17.84 11.59
C GLN A 11 -29.92 19.08 12.45
N GLN A 12 -31.21 19.40 12.52
CA GLN A 12 -31.78 20.39 13.41
C GLN A 12 -31.68 19.91 14.87
N GLU A 13 -30.81 20.61 15.62
CA GLU A 13 -30.81 20.82 17.08
C GLU A 13 -30.34 19.71 18.05
N VAL A 14 -29.07 19.88 18.45
CA VAL A 14 -28.46 19.71 19.79
C VAL A 14 -28.26 18.28 20.32
N SER A 15 -27.00 17.80 20.25
CA SER A 15 -26.22 17.57 21.49
C SER A 15 -24.74 17.29 21.18
N SER A 16 -23.88 18.16 21.72
CA SER A 16 -22.40 18.13 21.70
C SER A 16 -21.72 18.20 20.33
N THR A 17 -20.94 19.25 20.11
CA THR A 17 -19.81 19.21 19.16
C THR A 17 -18.92 18.03 19.53
N ASN A 18 -19.10 16.91 18.85
CA ASN A 18 -18.30 15.72 19.03
C ASN A 18 -16.87 16.01 18.56
N SER A 19 -15.87 15.78 19.41
CA SER A 19 -14.46 15.99 19.09
C SER A 19 -14.02 15.23 17.84
N ALA A 20 -14.63 14.07 17.56
CA ALA A 20 -14.42 13.30 16.34
C ALA A 20 -14.88 14.06 15.09
N THR A 21 -16.05 14.73 15.14
CA THR A 21 -16.57 15.49 13.99
C THR A 21 -15.70 16.71 13.71
N THR A 22 -15.23 17.41 14.75
CA THR A 22 -14.28 18.54 14.60
C THR A 22 -12.94 18.09 14.03
N LEU A 23 -12.40 16.97 14.52
CA LEU A 23 -11.14 16.40 14.02
C LEU A 23 -11.29 15.90 12.58
N LEU A 24 -12.41 15.26 12.25
CA LEU A 24 -12.73 14.83 10.88
C LEU A 24 -12.79 16.02 9.94
N PHE A 25 -13.47 17.10 10.33
CA PHE A 25 -13.51 18.32 9.53
C PHE A 25 -12.11 18.90 9.29
N ALA A 26 -11.30 19.02 10.35
CA ALA A 26 -9.92 19.51 10.24
C ALA A 26 -9.05 18.62 9.33
N LEU A 27 -9.23 17.30 9.40
CA LEU A 27 -8.56 16.32 8.54
C LEU A 27 -8.96 16.52 7.08
N LEU A 28 -10.26 16.59 6.78
CA LEU A 28 -10.75 16.78 5.41
C LEU A 28 -10.30 18.12 4.82
N CYS A 29 -10.30 19.19 5.62
CA CYS A 29 -9.75 20.48 5.22
C CYS A 29 -8.25 20.35 4.90
N LEU A 30 -7.46 19.74 5.80
CA LEU A 30 -6.03 19.55 5.59
C LEU A 30 -5.74 18.73 4.33
N THR A 31 -6.48 17.63 4.11
CA THR A 31 -6.38 16.83 2.89
C THR A 31 -6.71 17.65 1.64
N SER A 32 -7.73 18.52 1.70
CA SER A 32 -8.08 19.42 0.59
C SER A 32 -6.95 20.42 0.30
N PHE A 33 -6.28 20.93 1.34
CA PHE A 33 -5.08 21.78 1.22
C PHE A 33 -3.84 21.04 0.71
N ASP A 34 -3.79 19.71 0.79
CA ASP A 34 -2.73 18.92 0.19
C ASP A 34 -3.01 18.59 -1.28
N ILE A 35 -4.29 18.45 -1.65
CA ILE A 35 -4.70 18.15 -3.03
C ILE A 35 -4.67 19.42 -3.91
N ALA A 36 -5.22 20.53 -3.43
CA ALA A 36 -5.39 21.74 -4.22
C ALA A 36 -4.24 22.74 -4.01
N GLU A 37 -3.44 22.97 -5.05
CA GLU A 37 -2.31 23.91 -4.99
C GLU A 37 -2.77 25.36 -4.74
N ALA A 38 -3.89 25.80 -5.33
CA ALA A 38 -4.32 27.20 -5.25
C ALA A 38 -4.72 27.65 -3.83
N PRO A 39 -5.55 26.92 -3.05
CA PRO A 39 -5.81 27.24 -1.64
C PRO A 39 -4.54 27.19 -0.79
N ALA A 40 -3.66 26.21 -1.01
CA ALA A 40 -2.41 26.06 -0.27
C ALA A 40 -1.44 27.23 -0.50
N GLN A 41 -1.42 27.77 -1.72
CA GLN A 41 -0.66 28.97 -2.07
C GLN A 41 -1.23 30.23 -1.44
N GLN A 42 -2.56 30.36 -1.43
CA GLN A 42 -3.24 31.55 -0.95
C GLN A 42 -3.25 31.65 0.58
N TYR A 43 -3.31 30.51 1.30
CA TYR A 43 -3.45 30.46 2.75
C TYR A 43 -2.47 29.51 3.45
N PRO A 44 -1.14 29.73 3.35
CA PRO A 44 -0.13 28.83 3.92
C PRO A 44 -0.21 28.72 5.45
N HIS A 45 -0.62 29.79 6.14
CA HIS A 45 -0.79 29.82 7.59
C HIS A 45 -1.97 28.96 8.06
N VAL A 46 -3.03 28.85 7.24
CA VAL A 46 -4.19 27.99 7.54
C VAL A 46 -3.79 26.52 7.47
N LYS A 47 -3.05 26.13 6.43
CA LYS A 47 -2.50 24.77 6.30
C LYS A 47 -1.65 24.39 7.52
N GLN A 48 -0.72 25.26 7.93
CA GLN A 48 0.11 25.00 9.11
C GLN A 48 -0.71 24.91 10.40
N SER A 49 -1.73 25.76 10.54
CA SER A 49 -2.64 25.74 11.70
C SER A 49 -3.46 24.45 11.75
N LEU A 50 -3.97 23.99 10.60
CA LEU A 50 -4.69 22.71 10.47
C LEU A 50 -3.78 21.52 10.79
N GLN A 51 -2.52 21.52 10.32
CA GLN A 51 -1.55 20.47 10.67
C GLN A 51 -1.31 20.39 12.18
N ARG A 52 -1.12 21.54 12.85
CA ARG A 52 -0.95 21.58 14.31
C ARG A 52 -2.22 21.14 15.04
N ALA A 53 -3.39 21.59 14.58
CA ALA A 53 -4.68 21.22 15.15
C ALA A 53 -4.94 19.71 15.04
N VAL A 54 -4.77 19.13 13.85
CA VAL A 54 -4.89 17.69 13.61
C VAL A 54 -3.89 16.90 14.46
N SER A 55 -2.65 17.38 14.59
CA SER A 55 -1.65 16.73 15.44
C SER A 55 -2.03 16.75 16.91
N SER A 56 -2.50 17.90 17.42
CA SER A 56 -2.87 18.06 18.83
C SER A 56 -4.13 17.27 19.16
N TYR A 57 -5.21 17.48 18.40
CA TYR A 57 -6.49 16.81 18.62
C TYR A 57 -6.39 15.31 18.33
N GLY A 58 -5.57 14.89 17.36
CA GLY A 58 -5.31 13.48 17.07
C GLY A 58 -4.65 12.75 18.24
N GLN A 59 -3.73 13.40 18.95
CA GLN A 59 -3.11 12.84 20.16
C GLN A 59 -4.13 12.68 21.29
N GLU A 60 -4.94 13.71 21.54
CA GLU A 60 -6.00 13.66 22.56
C GLU A 60 -7.05 12.60 22.26
N PHE A 61 -7.45 12.49 20.99
CA PHE A 61 -8.46 11.54 20.52
C PHE A 61 -8.12 10.09 20.86
N ILE A 62 -6.84 9.69 20.87
CA ILE A 62 -6.42 8.31 21.19
C ILE A 62 -6.78 7.93 22.63
N PHE A 63 -6.70 8.88 23.57
CA PHE A 63 -6.94 8.61 24.98
C PHE A 63 -8.43 8.55 25.33
N SER A 64 -9.28 9.23 24.57
CA SER A 64 -10.73 9.26 24.81
C SER A 64 -11.53 9.37 23.50
N PRO A 65 -11.50 8.33 22.64
CA PRO A 65 -12.23 8.37 21.39
C PRO A 65 -13.74 8.25 21.64
N PRO A 66 -14.56 9.17 21.12
CA PRO A 66 -16.01 9.08 21.20
C PRO A 66 -16.52 7.81 20.51
N THR A 67 -17.54 7.16 21.07
CA THR A 67 -18.20 6.01 20.41
C THR A 67 -19.20 6.52 19.37
N HIS A 68 -18.70 6.87 18.18
CA HIS A 68 -19.47 7.50 17.10
C HIS A 68 -18.95 7.06 15.72
N PRO A 69 -19.78 6.96 14.66
CA PRO A 69 -19.33 6.58 13.32
C PRO A 69 -18.21 7.47 12.76
N ASP A 70 -18.25 8.77 13.04
CA ASP A 70 -17.18 9.71 12.61
C ASP A 70 -15.83 9.35 13.24
N SER A 71 -15.80 8.78 14.45
CA SER A 71 -14.56 8.33 15.09
C SER A 71 -13.90 7.20 14.30
N ILE A 72 -14.68 6.32 13.69
CA ILE A 72 -14.15 5.29 12.78
C ILE A 72 -13.53 5.97 11.56
N ALA A 73 -14.23 6.92 10.94
CA ALA A 73 -13.70 7.65 9.79
C ALA A 73 -12.39 8.37 10.16
N VAL A 74 -12.35 9.09 11.29
CA VAL A 74 -11.14 9.74 11.81
C VAL A 74 -10.00 8.75 11.97
N CYS A 75 -10.22 7.61 12.62
CA CYS A 75 -9.20 6.58 12.79
C CYS A 75 -8.64 6.10 11.43
N LEU A 76 -9.52 5.77 10.49
CA LEU A 76 -9.12 5.30 9.16
C LEU A 76 -8.34 6.38 8.40
N PHE A 77 -8.81 7.63 8.42
CA PHE A 77 -8.09 8.75 7.81
C PHE A 77 -6.73 8.97 8.48
N LEU A 78 -6.62 8.94 9.81
CA LEU A 78 -5.35 9.11 10.52
C LEU A 78 -4.36 7.97 10.24
N ALA A 79 -4.85 6.73 10.12
CA ALA A 79 -4.02 5.58 9.77
C ALA A 79 -3.43 5.69 8.35
N GLU A 80 -4.23 6.16 7.39
CA GLU A 80 -3.84 6.17 5.97
C GLU A 80 -3.17 7.48 5.51
N PHE A 81 -3.66 8.63 5.99
CA PHE A 81 -3.17 9.96 5.61
C PHE A 81 -1.97 10.42 6.47
N ARG A 82 -1.75 9.78 7.63
CA ARG A 82 -0.63 10.01 8.57
C ARG A 82 -0.22 11.49 8.76
N PRO A 83 -1.17 12.41 9.02
CA PRO A 83 -0.87 13.84 9.12
C PRO A 83 0.03 14.18 10.32
N THR A 84 0.09 13.31 11.33
CA THR A 84 0.95 13.43 12.51
C THR A 84 2.44 13.19 12.21
N LEU A 85 2.80 12.45 11.15
CA LEU A 85 4.18 12.40 10.65
C LEU A 85 4.63 13.74 10.06
N LEU A 86 3.67 14.55 9.59
CA LEU A 86 3.90 15.83 8.95
C LEU A 86 4.02 16.98 9.96
N ALA A 87 4.00 16.70 11.27
CA ALA A 87 3.65 17.72 12.24
C ALA A 87 4.75 18.76 12.52
N THR A 88 6.06 18.50 12.39
CA THR A 88 7.05 19.58 12.64
C THR A 88 8.50 19.29 12.24
N SER A 89 9.00 18.06 12.32
CA SER A 89 10.42 17.75 12.06
C SER A 89 10.71 16.26 11.94
N GLN A 90 11.74 15.88 11.17
CA GLN A 90 12.34 14.54 11.19
C GLN A 90 12.66 14.04 12.62
N PHE A 91 13.03 14.94 13.54
CA PHE A 91 13.38 14.61 14.93
C PHE A 91 12.21 14.12 15.78
N VAL A 92 10.95 14.35 15.38
CA VAL A 92 9.75 13.90 16.11
C VAL A 92 8.92 12.88 15.34
N ALA A 93 9.28 12.58 14.09
CA ALA A 93 8.60 11.58 13.26
C ALA A 93 8.61 10.17 13.89
N HIS A 94 9.71 9.79 14.56
CA HIS A 94 9.80 8.51 15.29
C HIS A 94 8.92 8.47 16.56
N LYS A 95 8.40 9.61 17.01
CA LYS A 95 7.46 9.73 18.14
C LYS A 95 6.01 9.84 17.67
N ALA A 96 5.76 9.78 16.36
CA ALA A 96 4.41 9.80 15.83
C ALA A 96 3.66 8.54 16.27
N VAL A 97 2.37 8.70 16.55
CA VAL A 97 1.49 7.58 16.89
C VAL A 97 1.46 6.61 15.72
N SER A 98 1.70 5.34 16.01
CA SER A 98 1.73 4.31 14.99
C SER A 98 0.33 4.12 14.37
N PRO A 99 0.21 4.00 13.05
CA PRO A 99 -1.06 3.79 12.34
C PRO A 99 -1.88 2.61 12.86
N GLU A 100 -1.19 1.56 13.32
CA GLU A 100 -1.76 0.35 13.89
C GLU A 100 -2.68 0.66 15.08
N VAL A 101 -2.31 1.65 15.90
CA VAL A 101 -3.13 2.11 17.04
C VAL A 101 -4.49 2.61 16.56
N TYR A 102 -4.53 3.41 15.49
CA TYR A 102 -5.79 3.94 14.96
C TYR A 102 -6.66 2.84 14.34
N VAL A 103 -6.05 1.84 13.67
CA VAL A 103 -6.79 0.71 13.13
C VAL A 103 -7.45 -0.12 14.24
N HIS A 104 -6.72 -0.40 15.33
CA HIS A 104 -7.31 -1.08 16.49
C HIS A 104 -8.40 -0.26 17.17
N LEU A 105 -8.23 1.07 17.29
CA LEU A 105 -9.29 1.95 17.78
C LEU A 105 -10.53 1.90 16.89
N ALA A 106 -10.37 1.94 15.56
CA ALA A 106 -11.49 1.79 14.62
C ALA A 106 -12.24 0.47 14.85
N CYS A 107 -11.52 -0.65 15.01
CA CYS A 107 -12.12 -1.95 15.31
C CYS A 107 -12.93 -1.92 16.60
N ARG A 108 -12.35 -1.43 17.70
CA ARG A 108 -13.04 -1.36 19.01
C ARG A 108 -14.26 -0.46 18.99
N ILE A 109 -14.23 0.64 18.25
CA ILE A 109 -15.39 1.54 18.12
C ILE A 109 -16.46 0.87 17.26
N ALA A 110 -16.07 0.19 16.16
CA ALA A 110 -17.00 -0.55 15.32
C ALA A 110 -17.69 -1.71 16.06
N GLU A 111 -16.97 -2.43 16.92
CA GLU A 111 -17.53 -3.43 17.84
C GLU A 111 -18.57 -2.80 18.78
N ARG A 112 -18.25 -1.66 19.41
CA ARG A 112 -19.17 -0.96 20.32
C ARG A 112 -20.42 -0.41 19.62
N LEU A 113 -20.30 -0.08 18.34
CA LEU A 113 -21.41 0.37 17.50
C LEU A 113 -22.21 -0.80 16.88
N ASN A 114 -21.86 -2.06 17.19
CA ASN A 114 -22.44 -3.27 16.59
C ASN A 114 -22.34 -3.30 15.05
N ILE A 115 -21.30 -2.69 14.48
CA ILE A 115 -20.98 -2.77 13.05
C ILE A 115 -20.24 -4.10 12.76
N LEU A 116 -19.36 -4.51 13.66
CA LEU A 116 -18.63 -5.78 13.66
C LEU A 116 -19.19 -6.72 14.76
N PRO A 117 -19.04 -8.07 14.65
CA PRO A 117 -18.27 -8.80 13.64
C PRO A 117 -19.05 -9.15 12.37
N ARG A 118 -20.37 -9.36 12.43
CA ARG A 118 -21.18 -9.78 11.28
C ARG A 118 -22.52 -9.09 11.23
N ARG A 119 -22.81 -8.40 10.12
CA ARG A 119 -24.11 -7.79 9.84
C ARG A 119 -25.22 -8.84 9.74
N HIS A 120 -26.43 -8.44 10.12
CA HIS A 120 -27.63 -9.23 9.88
C HIS A 120 -27.93 -9.36 8.39
N ALA A 121 -28.57 -10.46 7.98
CA ALA A 121 -28.92 -10.73 6.58
C ALA A 121 -29.71 -9.58 5.93
N SER A 122 -30.60 -8.93 6.70
CA SER A 122 -31.41 -7.79 6.25
C SER A 122 -30.58 -6.62 5.70
N PHE A 123 -29.35 -6.41 6.20
CA PHE A 123 -28.46 -5.38 5.67
C PHE A 123 -28.08 -5.65 4.21
N PHE A 124 -27.82 -6.92 3.88
CA PHE A 124 -27.48 -7.29 2.50
C PHE A 124 -28.69 -7.24 1.59
N ASP A 125 -29.88 -7.58 2.09
CA ASP A 125 -31.14 -7.43 1.35
C ASP A 125 -31.38 -5.96 0.96
N GLU A 126 -31.12 -5.02 1.89
CA GLU A 126 -31.19 -3.58 1.63
C GLU A 126 -30.12 -3.11 0.64
N LEU A 127 -28.88 -3.61 0.75
CA LEU A 127 -27.79 -3.24 -0.16
C LEU A 127 -28.03 -3.74 -1.59
N MET A 128 -28.60 -4.94 -1.73
CA MET A 128 -28.88 -5.56 -3.03
C MET A 128 -30.16 -5.01 -3.68
N ASN A 129 -31.04 -4.35 -2.94
CA ASN A 129 -32.29 -3.81 -3.46
C ASN A 129 -32.02 -2.68 -4.49
N PRO A 130 -32.35 -2.86 -5.79
CA PRO A 130 -32.08 -1.85 -6.81
C PRO A 130 -32.83 -0.53 -6.60
N GLN A 131 -33.95 -0.58 -5.87
CA GLN A 131 -34.82 0.57 -5.58
C GLN A 131 -34.49 1.25 -4.23
N ASN A 132 -33.44 0.81 -3.55
CA ASN A 132 -33.06 1.42 -2.28
C ASN A 132 -32.57 2.86 -2.49
N LEU A 133 -33.33 3.82 -1.96
CA LEU A 133 -33.01 5.24 -1.98
C LEU A 133 -31.80 5.57 -1.09
N ASP A 134 -31.55 4.77 -0.06
CA ASP A 134 -30.44 4.91 0.89
C ASP A 134 -29.21 4.08 0.50
N PHE A 135 -29.17 3.58 -0.75
CA PHE A 135 -28.09 2.72 -1.25
C PHE A 135 -26.69 3.26 -0.96
N GLU A 136 -26.44 4.55 -1.23
CA GLU A 136 -25.11 5.15 -1.02
C GLU A 136 -24.66 5.07 0.45
N TRP A 137 -25.61 5.21 1.38
CA TRP A 137 -25.32 5.12 2.80
C TRP A 137 -25.05 3.67 3.23
N CYS A 138 -25.89 2.72 2.79
CA CYS A 138 -25.67 1.28 3.02
C CYS A 138 -24.33 0.81 2.41
N PHE A 139 -24.04 1.24 1.19
CA PHE A 139 -22.80 0.94 0.48
C PHE A 139 -21.57 1.50 1.19
N ALA A 140 -21.60 2.77 1.59
CA ALA A 140 -20.51 3.39 2.34
C ALA A 140 -20.25 2.65 3.67
N GLY A 141 -21.30 2.23 4.38
CA GLY A 141 -21.20 1.40 5.57
C GLY A 141 -20.51 0.05 5.30
N SER A 142 -20.90 -0.63 4.21
CA SER A 142 -20.28 -1.88 3.77
C SER A 142 -18.79 -1.71 3.41
N VAL A 143 -18.44 -0.64 2.69
CA VAL A 143 -17.06 -0.34 2.31
C VAL A 143 -16.21 -0.03 3.54
N GLN A 144 -16.73 0.75 4.50
CA GLN A 144 -16.03 1.08 5.73
C GLN A 144 -15.78 -0.17 6.58
N GLU A 145 -16.75 -1.07 6.69
CA GLU A 145 -16.63 -2.34 7.41
C GLU A 145 -15.53 -3.23 6.82
N LEU A 146 -15.56 -3.47 5.51
CA LEU A 146 -14.50 -4.22 4.83
C LEU A 146 -13.14 -3.54 4.98
N LYS A 147 -13.09 -2.21 4.94
CA LYS A 147 -11.83 -1.46 5.10
C LYS A 147 -11.19 -1.72 6.46
N ILE A 148 -11.98 -1.71 7.54
CA ILE A 148 -11.51 -2.02 8.90
C ILE A 148 -10.93 -3.43 8.93
N LEU A 149 -11.70 -4.42 8.45
CA LEU A 149 -11.27 -5.83 8.41
C LEU A 149 -9.98 -6.02 7.61
N CYS A 150 -9.88 -5.37 6.46
CA CYS A 150 -8.71 -5.47 5.58
C CYS A 150 -7.45 -4.87 6.23
N LEU A 151 -7.58 -3.72 6.90
CA LEU A 151 -6.47 -3.07 7.60
C LEU A 151 -6.04 -3.88 8.81
N ASP A 152 -6.97 -4.32 9.66
CA ASP A 152 -6.68 -5.13 10.86
C ASP A 152 -6.02 -6.47 10.51
N CYS A 153 -6.52 -7.13 9.45
CA CYS A 153 -5.90 -8.34 8.91
C CYS A 153 -4.45 -8.11 8.47
N GLY A 154 -4.14 -6.92 7.95
CA GLY A 154 -2.84 -6.56 7.39
C GLY A 154 -1.78 -6.11 8.41
N LEU A 155 -2.16 -5.74 9.64
CA LEU A 155 -1.25 -5.10 10.61
C LEU A 155 0.00 -5.93 10.93
N ASP A 156 -0.17 -7.21 11.22
CA ASP A 156 0.95 -8.11 11.56
C ASP A 156 1.58 -8.77 10.32
N GLY A 157 1.16 -8.34 9.12
CA GLY A 157 1.43 -9.01 7.86
C GLY A 157 0.63 -10.31 7.69
N PHE A 158 0.37 -10.70 6.45
CA PHE A 158 -0.46 -11.88 6.18
C PHE A 158 0.24 -13.19 6.55
N LEU A 159 1.56 -13.29 6.42
CA LEU A 159 2.27 -14.55 6.64
C LEU A 159 2.17 -15.06 8.09
N SER A 160 2.09 -14.15 9.06
CA SER A 160 1.97 -14.45 10.48
C SER A 160 0.57 -14.92 10.90
N LYS A 161 -0.45 -14.69 10.05
CA LYS A 161 -1.84 -15.08 10.38
C LYS A 161 -2.04 -16.58 10.16
N THR A 162 -2.76 -17.22 11.08
CA THR A 162 -3.10 -18.65 10.95
C THR A 162 -4.16 -18.88 9.86
N LEU A 163 -4.19 -20.08 9.27
CA LEU A 163 -5.21 -20.45 8.29
C LEU A 163 -6.65 -20.27 8.81
N PRO A 164 -7.00 -20.69 10.05
CA PRO A 164 -8.33 -20.44 10.60
C PRO A 164 -8.67 -18.95 10.67
N ALA A 165 -7.73 -18.10 11.10
CA ALA A 165 -7.96 -16.66 11.19
C ALA A 165 -8.22 -16.03 9.80
N MET A 166 -7.45 -16.41 8.78
CA MET A 166 -7.69 -15.94 7.41
C MET A 166 -9.05 -16.41 6.87
N ARG A 167 -9.44 -17.65 7.16
CA ARG A 167 -10.75 -18.21 6.75
C ARG A 167 -11.92 -17.56 7.45
N ASP A 168 -11.75 -17.14 8.70
CA ASP A 168 -12.78 -16.37 9.38
C ASP A 168 -13.00 -15.02 8.68
N ILE A 169 -11.91 -14.33 8.33
CA ILE A 169 -11.98 -13.04 7.62
C ILE A 169 -12.61 -13.20 6.23
N ILE A 170 -12.22 -14.20 5.44
CA ILE A 170 -12.84 -14.41 4.11
C ILE A 170 -14.33 -14.76 4.23
N GLY A 171 -14.73 -15.50 5.28
CA GLY A 171 -16.13 -15.81 5.60
C GLY A 171 -16.96 -14.58 5.99
N HIS A 172 -16.32 -13.57 6.57
CA HIS A 172 -16.92 -12.25 6.81
C HIS A 172 -17.02 -11.43 5.52
N MET A 173 -16.02 -11.48 4.64
CA MET A 173 -16.05 -10.73 3.38
C MET A 173 -17.05 -11.28 2.36
N GLN A 174 -17.23 -12.60 2.31
CA GLN A 174 -18.00 -13.30 1.27
C GLN A 174 -19.40 -12.70 1.00
N PRO A 175 -20.25 -12.42 2.01
CA PRO A 175 -21.57 -11.85 1.77
C PRO A 175 -21.53 -10.46 1.12
N HIS A 176 -20.53 -9.64 1.46
CA HIS A 176 -20.35 -8.33 0.81
C HIS A 176 -19.93 -8.48 -0.65
N ILE A 177 -19.02 -9.42 -0.93
CA ILE A 177 -18.56 -9.73 -2.29
C ILE A 177 -19.71 -10.22 -3.16
N ASP A 178 -20.58 -11.08 -2.63
CA ASP A 178 -21.75 -11.57 -3.36
C ASP A 178 -22.78 -10.45 -3.59
N ALA A 179 -23.02 -9.60 -2.59
CA ALA A 179 -23.87 -8.42 -2.74
C ALA A 179 -23.30 -7.44 -3.79
N TYR A 180 -21.99 -7.19 -3.79
CA TYR A 180 -21.35 -6.31 -4.77
C TYR A 180 -21.45 -6.86 -6.20
N ARG A 181 -21.31 -8.18 -6.40
CA ARG A 181 -21.53 -8.80 -7.72
C ARG A 181 -22.98 -8.60 -8.18
N HIS A 182 -23.93 -8.76 -7.28
CA HIS A 182 -25.35 -8.52 -7.59
C HIS A 182 -25.58 -7.04 -7.97
N VAL A 183 -25.08 -6.10 -7.17
CA VAL A 183 -25.22 -4.65 -7.41
C VAL A 183 -24.66 -4.25 -8.77
N LEU A 184 -23.46 -4.74 -9.13
CA LEU A 184 -22.86 -4.46 -10.45
C LEU A 184 -23.67 -5.03 -11.63
N GLN A 185 -24.50 -6.05 -11.41
CA GLN A 185 -25.33 -6.67 -12.45
C GLN A 185 -26.74 -6.09 -12.51
N SER A 186 -27.29 -5.64 -11.39
CA SER A 186 -28.70 -5.26 -11.26
C SER A 186 -28.93 -3.74 -11.27
N ARG A 187 -27.87 -2.93 -11.13
CA ARG A 187 -27.96 -1.48 -11.02
C ARG A 187 -26.88 -0.75 -11.82
N GLU A 188 -27.23 0.39 -12.40
CA GLU A 188 -26.25 1.35 -12.91
C GLU A 188 -25.49 1.99 -11.75
N CYS A 189 -24.18 1.75 -11.69
CA CYS A 189 -23.31 2.19 -10.61
C CYS A 189 -22.49 3.41 -11.04
N SER A 190 -22.31 4.35 -10.11
CA SER A 190 -21.36 5.45 -10.32
C SER A 190 -19.92 4.90 -10.37
N PRO A 191 -18.98 5.59 -11.04
CA PRO A 191 -17.57 5.22 -11.04
C PRO A 191 -16.97 5.08 -9.65
N THR A 192 -17.39 5.91 -8.69
CA THR A 192 -16.98 5.79 -7.28
C THR A 192 -17.40 4.45 -6.67
N VAL A 193 -18.64 4.03 -6.90
CA VAL A 193 -19.15 2.72 -6.44
C VAL A 193 -18.39 1.58 -7.11
N ILE A 194 -18.20 1.65 -8.43
CA ILE A 194 -17.43 0.65 -9.19
C ILE A 194 -16.01 0.53 -8.64
N PHE A 195 -15.34 1.67 -8.41
CA PHE A 195 -13.98 1.72 -7.87
C PHE A 195 -13.88 1.03 -6.51
N HIS A 196 -14.76 1.38 -5.56
CA HIS A 196 -14.72 0.79 -4.22
C HIS A 196 -15.08 -0.70 -4.22
N ILE A 197 -16.02 -1.14 -5.06
CA ILE A 197 -16.31 -2.57 -5.23
C ILE A 197 -15.07 -3.31 -5.73
N GLN A 198 -14.46 -2.83 -6.82
CA GLN A 198 -13.30 -3.47 -7.44
C GLN A 198 -12.07 -3.45 -6.54
N TRP A 199 -11.89 -2.38 -5.76
CA TRP A 199 -10.83 -2.31 -4.75
C TRP A 199 -11.00 -3.40 -3.68
N ASN A 200 -12.22 -3.58 -3.15
CA ASN A 200 -12.50 -4.64 -2.17
C ASN A 200 -12.38 -6.05 -2.79
N MET A 201 -12.79 -6.23 -4.04
CA MET A 201 -12.58 -7.46 -4.80
C MET A 201 -11.10 -7.82 -4.89
N SER A 202 -10.22 -6.83 -5.11
CA SER A 202 -8.77 -7.08 -5.16
C SER A 202 -8.22 -7.66 -3.86
N PHE A 203 -8.71 -7.19 -2.70
CA PHE A 203 -8.31 -7.73 -1.41
C PHE A 203 -8.87 -9.14 -1.19
N TYR A 204 -10.12 -9.38 -1.57
CA TYR A 204 -10.72 -10.70 -1.50
C TYR A 204 -9.91 -11.73 -2.32
N VAL A 205 -9.56 -11.39 -3.57
CA VAL A 205 -8.73 -12.25 -4.44
C VAL A 205 -7.35 -12.51 -3.83
N LEU A 206 -6.72 -11.49 -3.24
CA LEU A 206 -5.46 -11.65 -2.52
C LEU A 206 -5.60 -12.64 -1.36
N LEU A 207 -6.57 -12.43 -0.47
CA LEU A 207 -6.75 -13.26 0.72
C LEU A 207 -7.09 -14.71 0.36
N GLU A 208 -7.94 -14.92 -0.64
CA GLU A 208 -8.24 -16.25 -1.17
C GLU A 208 -6.97 -16.95 -1.71
N GLY A 209 -6.16 -16.22 -2.48
CA GLY A 209 -4.87 -16.70 -2.98
C GLY A 209 -3.90 -17.07 -1.86
N LEU A 210 -3.82 -16.24 -0.81
CA LEU A 210 -2.99 -16.48 0.38
C LEU A 210 -3.44 -17.73 1.14
N ILE A 211 -4.75 -17.91 1.36
CA ILE A 211 -5.32 -19.08 2.02
C ILE A 211 -4.99 -20.35 1.23
N ASN A 212 -5.24 -20.33 -0.08
CA ASN A 212 -5.00 -21.49 -0.93
C ASN A 212 -3.50 -21.83 -0.97
N ALA A 213 -2.63 -20.83 -1.15
CA ALA A 213 -1.18 -21.03 -1.12
C ALA A 213 -0.70 -21.61 0.21
N LYS A 214 -1.18 -21.08 1.34
CA LYS A 214 -0.82 -21.56 2.68
C LYS A 214 -1.37 -22.96 2.96
N GLN A 215 -2.55 -23.30 2.43
CA GLN A 215 -3.14 -24.62 2.57
C GLN A 215 -2.41 -25.70 1.76
N CYS A 216 -1.93 -25.37 0.56
CA CYS A 216 -1.27 -26.33 -0.32
C CYS A 216 0.26 -26.14 -0.41
N TRP A 217 0.87 -25.45 0.56
CA TRP A 217 2.28 -25.03 0.52
C TRP A 217 3.25 -26.21 0.35
N GLY A 218 2.94 -27.36 0.96
CA GLY A 218 3.75 -28.59 0.90
C GLY A 218 3.66 -29.33 -0.44
N THR A 219 2.83 -28.88 -1.38
CA THR A 219 2.65 -29.48 -2.71
C THR A 219 2.97 -28.44 -3.78
N PRO A 220 4.20 -28.42 -4.30
CA PRO A 220 4.65 -27.46 -5.30
C PRO A 220 3.70 -27.30 -6.48
N GLU A 221 3.23 -28.39 -7.08
CA GLU A 221 2.32 -28.34 -8.23
C GLU A 221 1.04 -27.56 -7.92
N SER A 222 0.54 -27.68 -6.69
CA SER A 222 -0.65 -26.94 -6.25
C SER A 222 -0.36 -25.45 -6.12
N LEU A 223 0.84 -25.05 -5.68
CA LEU A 223 1.24 -23.63 -5.64
C LEU A 223 1.25 -23.01 -7.05
N PHE A 224 1.59 -23.78 -8.09
CA PHE A 224 1.58 -23.27 -9.47
C PHE A 224 0.14 -22.98 -9.89
N LEU A 225 -0.79 -23.91 -9.61
CA LEU A 225 -2.21 -23.73 -9.89
C LEU A 225 -2.80 -22.52 -9.15
N VAL A 226 -2.38 -22.28 -7.90
CA VAL A 226 -2.81 -21.08 -7.14
C VAL A 226 -2.35 -19.80 -7.81
N VAL A 227 -1.09 -19.72 -8.24
CA VAL A 227 -0.54 -18.52 -8.91
C VAL A 227 -1.28 -18.26 -10.22
N GLU A 228 -1.54 -19.30 -11.03
CA GLU A 228 -2.25 -19.17 -12.31
C GLU A 228 -3.71 -18.78 -12.15
N GLU A 229 -4.38 -19.34 -11.14
CA GLU A 229 -5.77 -19.00 -10.84
C GLU A 229 -5.91 -17.55 -10.37
N VAL A 230 -4.98 -17.07 -9.54
CA VAL A 230 -4.94 -15.66 -9.14
C VAL A 230 -4.61 -14.76 -10.33
N GLU A 231 -3.68 -15.14 -11.20
CA GLU A 231 -3.39 -14.40 -12.42
C GLU A 231 -4.64 -14.23 -13.28
N ARG A 232 -5.34 -15.34 -13.55
CA ARG A 232 -6.58 -15.35 -14.31
C ARG A 232 -7.63 -14.43 -13.69
N LYS A 233 -7.88 -14.57 -12.37
CA LYS A 233 -8.84 -13.71 -11.64
C LYS A 233 -8.46 -12.23 -11.71
N CYS A 234 -7.19 -11.88 -11.51
CA CYS A 234 -6.72 -10.50 -11.62
C CYS A 234 -6.93 -9.95 -13.02
N GLN A 235 -6.58 -10.70 -14.07
CA GLN A 235 -6.78 -10.28 -15.46
C GLN A 235 -8.27 -10.08 -15.78
N GLU A 236 -9.12 -11.00 -15.34
CA GLU A 236 -10.57 -10.87 -15.49
C GLU A 236 -11.12 -9.62 -14.80
N GLN A 237 -10.72 -9.36 -13.55
CA GLN A 237 -11.18 -8.16 -12.84
C GLN A 237 -10.65 -6.86 -13.45
N ILE A 238 -9.45 -6.86 -14.03
CA ILE A 238 -8.95 -5.71 -14.81
C ILE A 238 -9.86 -5.46 -16.02
N GLN A 239 -10.23 -6.49 -16.78
CA GLN A 239 -11.12 -6.33 -17.94
C GLN A 239 -12.54 -5.91 -17.53
N VAL A 240 -13.08 -6.51 -16.48
CA VAL A 240 -14.38 -6.14 -15.91
C VAL A 240 -14.37 -4.68 -15.46
N SER A 241 -13.37 -4.26 -14.69
CA SER A 241 -13.21 -2.86 -14.24
C SER A 241 -13.15 -1.90 -15.41
N LYS A 242 -12.37 -2.22 -16.45
CA LYS A 242 -12.28 -1.41 -17.68
C LYS A 242 -13.64 -1.28 -18.36
N SER A 243 -14.36 -2.39 -18.54
CA SER A 243 -15.68 -2.37 -19.19
C SER A 243 -16.72 -1.57 -18.41
N LEU A 244 -16.77 -1.72 -17.08
CA LEU A 244 -17.72 -1.01 -16.22
C LEU A 244 -17.45 0.49 -16.21
N LEU A 245 -16.19 0.90 -16.06
CA LEU A 245 -15.81 2.33 -16.06
C LEU A 245 -16.02 2.99 -17.42
N VAL A 246 -15.79 2.28 -18.52
CA VAL A 246 -16.09 2.80 -19.87
C VAL A 246 -17.60 2.98 -20.05
N ASN A 247 -18.42 2.04 -19.59
CA ASN A 247 -19.87 2.18 -19.69
C ASN A 247 -20.44 3.29 -18.80
N ALA A 248 -19.74 3.65 -17.72
CA ALA A 248 -20.10 4.76 -16.83
C ALA A 248 -19.71 6.16 -17.36
N THR A 249 -19.09 6.25 -18.55
CA THR A 249 -18.64 7.53 -19.17
C THR A 249 -19.74 8.55 -19.40
N GLY A 250 -21.02 8.16 -19.38
CA GLY A 250 -22.14 9.10 -19.55
C GLY A 250 -22.36 10.07 -18.38
N GLN A 251 -21.73 9.87 -17.21
CA GLN A 251 -22.02 10.62 -15.97
C GLN A 251 -20.83 11.35 -15.34
N GLU A 252 -19.58 10.99 -15.66
CA GLU A 252 -18.37 11.57 -15.03
C GLU A 252 -17.28 11.94 -16.04
N ARG A 253 -16.28 12.72 -15.59
CA ARG A 253 -15.20 13.22 -16.43
C ARG A 253 -14.24 12.10 -16.82
N TRP A 254 -13.71 12.19 -18.04
CA TRP A 254 -12.80 11.19 -18.58
C TRP A 254 -11.53 11.02 -17.74
N GLU A 255 -11.03 12.11 -17.16
CA GLU A 255 -9.83 12.12 -16.31
C GLU A 255 -10.04 11.32 -15.02
N ASP A 256 -11.21 11.45 -14.38
CA ASP A 256 -11.58 10.73 -13.16
C ASP A 256 -11.67 9.22 -13.43
N LEU A 257 -12.30 8.85 -14.55
CA LEU A 257 -12.41 7.48 -15.02
C LEU A 257 -11.06 6.86 -15.36
N SER A 258 -10.17 7.63 -16.00
CA SER A 258 -8.82 7.19 -16.32
C SER A 258 -7.99 6.94 -15.06
N ALA A 259 -8.08 7.85 -14.07
CA ALA A 259 -7.40 7.68 -12.78
C ALA A 259 -7.89 6.43 -12.04
N ALA A 260 -9.21 6.25 -11.93
CA ALA A 260 -9.82 5.07 -11.30
C ALA A 260 -9.38 3.78 -11.99
N ARG A 261 -9.37 3.75 -13.33
CA ARG A 261 -8.92 2.59 -14.12
C ARG A 261 -7.47 2.24 -13.84
N SER A 262 -6.57 3.21 -13.90
CA SER A 262 -5.14 2.99 -13.67
C SER A 262 -4.87 2.53 -12.22
N LEU A 263 -5.53 3.14 -11.21
CA LEU A 263 -5.37 2.70 -9.82
C LEU A 263 -5.84 1.27 -9.58
N LEU A 264 -6.97 0.85 -10.17
CA LEU A 264 -7.46 -0.52 -10.07
C LEU A 264 -6.53 -1.51 -10.78
N GLU A 265 -6.09 -1.18 -12.00
CA GLU A 265 -5.16 -2.03 -12.76
C GLU A 265 -3.83 -2.21 -12.03
N MET A 266 -3.27 -1.12 -11.50
CA MET A 266 -2.09 -1.15 -10.63
C MET A 266 -2.32 -2.06 -9.41
N LYS A 267 -3.49 -1.97 -8.77
CA LYS A 267 -3.81 -2.78 -7.59
C LYS A 267 -3.87 -4.28 -7.91
N PHE A 268 -4.48 -4.68 -9.01
CA PHE A 268 -4.53 -6.10 -9.42
C PHE A 268 -3.17 -6.64 -9.85
N HIS A 269 -2.33 -5.84 -10.53
CA HIS A 269 -0.95 -6.21 -10.80
C HIS A 269 -0.14 -6.42 -9.52
N TRP A 270 -0.37 -5.58 -8.50
CA TRP A 270 0.26 -5.75 -7.20
C TRP A 270 -0.19 -7.04 -6.49
N VAL A 271 -1.48 -7.38 -6.54
CA VAL A 271 -2.00 -8.65 -5.99
C VAL A 271 -1.34 -9.86 -6.64
N PHE A 272 -1.25 -9.86 -7.97
CA PHE A 272 -0.62 -10.96 -8.70
C PHE A 272 0.88 -11.07 -8.37
N ALA A 273 1.60 -9.95 -8.33
CA ALA A 273 3.01 -9.93 -7.92
C ALA A 273 3.19 -10.47 -6.50
N GLY A 274 2.30 -10.13 -5.56
CA GLY A 274 2.32 -10.62 -4.19
C GLY A 274 2.21 -12.15 -4.11
N ILE A 275 1.26 -12.74 -4.83
CA ILE A 275 1.08 -14.20 -4.85
C ILE A 275 2.24 -14.93 -5.57
N CYS A 276 2.78 -14.35 -6.64
CA CYS A 276 4.01 -14.86 -7.26
C CYS A 276 5.19 -14.88 -6.29
N GLY A 277 5.41 -13.77 -5.58
CA GLY A 277 6.47 -13.66 -4.56
C GLY A 277 6.29 -14.65 -3.42
N LEU A 278 5.04 -14.88 -2.99
CA LEU A 278 4.72 -15.90 -1.99
C LEU A 278 5.02 -17.32 -2.48
N GLY A 279 4.67 -17.65 -3.73
CA GLY A 279 5.01 -18.94 -4.32
C GLY A 279 6.52 -19.18 -4.36
N LEU A 280 7.32 -18.16 -4.70
CA LEU A 280 8.78 -18.21 -4.61
C LEU A 280 9.27 -18.48 -3.19
N LEU A 281 8.70 -17.78 -2.21
CA LEU A 281 9.04 -17.96 -0.81
C LEU A 281 8.73 -19.39 -0.32
N TYR A 282 7.51 -19.89 -0.54
CA TYR A 282 7.14 -21.24 -0.09
C TYR A 282 7.95 -22.33 -0.77
N THR A 283 8.21 -22.22 -2.08
CA THR A 283 9.03 -23.21 -2.80
C THR A 283 10.49 -23.18 -2.34
N ALA A 284 11.03 -22.00 -1.97
CA ALA A 284 12.36 -21.89 -1.38
C ALA A 284 12.43 -22.49 0.03
N VAL A 285 11.46 -22.18 0.90
CA VAL A 285 11.38 -22.73 2.26
C VAL A 285 11.20 -24.25 2.23
N LEU A 286 10.30 -24.75 1.38
CA LEU A 286 10.09 -26.19 1.22
C LEU A 286 11.37 -26.90 0.79
N ARG A 287 12.14 -26.31 -0.14
CA ARG A 287 13.45 -26.85 -0.53
C ARG A 287 14.39 -26.94 0.67
N THR A 288 14.53 -25.88 1.47
CA THR A 288 15.37 -25.90 2.68
C THR A 288 14.95 -27.01 3.63
N ARG A 289 13.65 -27.10 3.94
CA ARG A 289 13.12 -28.10 4.88
C ARG A 289 13.29 -29.53 4.39
N LEU A 290 13.17 -29.77 3.09
CA LEU A 290 13.44 -31.08 2.48
C LEU A 290 14.91 -31.46 2.59
N ILE A 291 15.83 -30.51 2.36
CA ILE A 291 17.28 -30.75 2.50
C ILE A 291 17.65 -31.04 3.96
N GLU A 292 17.06 -30.31 4.91
CA GLU A 292 17.33 -30.49 6.34
C GLU A 292 16.57 -31.67 6.97
N GLY A 293 15.64 -32.31 6.24
CA GLY A 293 14.80 -33.39 6.77
C GLY A 293 13.80 -32.93 7.85
N LYS A 294 13.47 -31.63 7.89
CA LYS A 294 12.62 -30.99 8.91
C LYS A 294 11.24 -30.58 8.37
N ASN A 295 10.72 -31.29 7.37
CA ASN A 295 9.38 -31.00 6.89
C ASN A 295 8.33 -31.60 7.84
N ASP A 296 7.98 -30.86 8.88
CA ASP A 296 6.95 -31.20 9.87
C ASP A 296 5.51 -30.91 9.38
N GLY A 297 5.37 -30.30 8.20
CA GLY A 297 4.08 -29.92 7.62
C GLY A 297 3.54 -28.57 8.11
N ASP A 298 4.30 -27.83 8.94
CA ASP A 298 3.91 -26.50 9.42
C ASP A 298 3.98 -25.44 8.30
N PRO A 299 2.90 -24.78 7.88
CA PRO A 299 2.98 -23.72 6.88
C PRO A 299 3.65 -22.43 7.37
N ASP A 300 3.87 -22.26 8.68
CA ASP A 300 4.42 -21.02 9.21
C ASP A 300 5.93 -20.91 8.92
N ILE A 301 6.36 -19.73 8.46
CA ILE A 301 7.73 -19.48 8.01
C ILE A 301 8.50 -18.77 9.12
N ASN A 302 9.64 -19.35 9.53
CA ASN A 302 10.57 -18.69 10.43
C ASN A 302 11.35 -17.59 9.68
N SER A 303 11.61 -16.47 10.34
CA SER A 303 12.39 -15.36 9.76
C SER A 303 13.74 -15.84 9.20
N ARG A 304 14.42 -16.78 9.85
CA ARG A 304 15.67 -17.36 9.36
C ARG A 304 15.53 -18.08 8.02
N GLU A 305 14.41 -18.75 7.77
CA GLU A 305 14.14 -19.45 6.52
C GLU A 305 13.92 -18.46 5.38
N SER A 306 13.29 -17.32 5.67
CA SER A 306 13.09 -16.24 4.69
C SER A 306 14.39 -15.54 4.27
N LEU A 307 15.40 -15.49 5.15
CA LEU A 307 16.70 -14.88 4.83
C LEU A 307 17.55 -15.76 3.89
N GLN A 308 17.25 -17.05 3.79
CA GLN A 308 18.03 -18.00 2.99
C GLN A 308 17.56 -18.11 1.53
N ILE A 309 16.52 -17.37 1.12
CA ILE A 309 15.92 -17.49 -0.22
C ILE A 309 16.96 -17.36 -1.33
N VAL A 310 17.86 -16.38 -1.24
CA VAL A 310 18.88 -16.14 -2.28
C VAL A 310 19.84 -17.33 -2.40
N ASP A 311 20.25 -17.91 -1.27
CA ASP A 311 21.11 -19.09 -1.24
C ASP A 311 20.37 -20.32 -1.80
N GLN A 312 19.06 -20.44 -1.52
CA GLN A 312 18.24 -21.52 -2.10
C GLN A 312 18.06 -21.39 -3.60
N VAL A 313 17.86 -20.16 -4.11
CA VAL A 313 17.80 -19.89 -5.56
C VAL A 313 19.13 -20.26 -6.20
N ALA A 314 20.26 -19.81 -5.65
CA ALA A 314 21.60 -20.15 -6.14
C ALA A 314 21.86 -21.67 -6.13
N GLY A 315 21.49 -22.35 -5.04
CA GLY A 315 21.60 -23.80 -4.92
C GLY A 315 20.72 -24.54 -5.92
N SER A 316 19.52 -24.03 -6.22
CA SER A 316 18.57 -24.68 -7.13
C SER A 316 19.00 -24.67 -8.60
N VAL A 317 19.64 -23.59 -9.05
CA VAL A 317 20.16 -23.49 -10.43
C VAL A 317 21.30 -24.48 -10.68
N ASN A 318 22.07 -24.78 -9.63
CA ASN A 318 23.23 -25.68 -9.69
C ASN A 318 22.91 -27.13 -9.27
N SER A 319 21.64 -27.43 -8.96
CA SER A 319 21.25 -28.76 -8.49
C SER A 319 21.08 -29.75 -9.66
N PRO A 320 21.51 -31.02 -9.51
CA PRO A 320 21.23 -32.05 -10.50
C PRO A 320 19.72 -32.30 -10.60
N PRO A 321 19.23 -32.79 -11.75
CA PRO A 321 17.81 -32.94 -11.99
C PRO A 321 17.14 -33.72 -10.86
N ASP A 322 17.66 -34.83 -10.33
CA ASP A 322 16.91 -35.60 -9.31
C ASP A 322 17.01 -35.08 -7.87
N ALA A 323 17.57 -33.88 -7.64
CA ALA A 323 17.79 -33.34 -6.29
C ALA A 323 16.53 -32.73 -5.63
N PRO A 324 16.47 -32.74 -4.29
CA PRO A 324 15.52 -31.93 -3.53
C PRO A 324 15.59 -30.47 -3.99
N GLY A 325 14.48 -29.96 -4.52
CA GLY A 325 14.36 -28.57 -4.98
C GLY A 325 14.39 -28.35 -6.50
N GLN A 326 14.12 -29.37 -7.32
CA GLN A 326 13.55 -29.19 -8.67
C GLN A 326 12.35 -28.23 -8.67
N TYR A 327 11.56 -28.26 -7.61
CA TYR A 327 10.35 -27.46 -7.49
C TYR A 327 10.63 -25.96 -7.56
N LEU A 328 11.70 -25.49 -6.92
CA LEU A 328 12.10 -24.09 -6.98
C LEU A 328 12.60 -23.71 -8.38
N SER A 329 13.42 -24.54 -9.02
CA SER A 329 13.90 -24.26 -10.38
C SER A 329 12.77 -24.32 -11.42
N ALA A 330 11.83 -25.26 -11.28
CA ALA A 330 10.62 -25.35 -12.09
C ALA A 330 9.72 -24.13 -11.89
N PHE A 331 9.57 -23.66 -10.66
CA PHE A 331 8.80 -22.46 -10.33
C PHE A 331 9.45 -21.21 -10.94
N LEU A 332 10.77 -21.04 -10.76
CA LEU A 332 11.54 -19.94 -11.35
C LEU A 332 11.47 -19.95 -12.89
N ARG A 333 11.49 -21.13 -13.52
CA ARG A 333 11.34 -21.25 -14.97
C ARG A 333 9.97 -20.77 -15.46
N ARG A 334 8.90 -21.02 -14.69
CA ARG A 334 7.53 -20.64 -15.07
C ARG A 334 7.19 -19.19 -14.70
N PHE A 335 7.57 -18.74 -13.50
CA PHE A 335 7.12 -17.47 -12.92
C PHE A 335 8.25 -16.49 -12.60
N GLY A 336 9.52 -16.89 -12.71
CA GLY A 336 10.67 -16.04 -12.36
C GLY A 336 10.80 -14.79 -13.23
N GLN A 337 10.27 -14.82 -14.45
CA GLN A 337 10.14 -13.62 -15.29
C GLN A 337 8.84 -12.86 -15.06
N ALA A 338 7.74 -13.56 -14.74
CA ALA A 338 6.43 -12.95 -14.53
C ALA A 338 6.46 -11.99 -13.34
N TYR A 339 7.06 -12.37 -12.21
CA TYR A 339 7.13 -11.53 -11.01
C TYR A 339 7.70 -10.12 -11.26
N PRO A 340 8.95 -9.94 -11.75
CA PRO A 340 9.49 -8.61 -12.01
C PRO A 340 8.76 -7.87 -13.14
N GLN A 341 8.14 -8.59 -14.09
CA GLN A 341 7.31 -7.95 -15.12
C GLN A 341 6.05 -7.30 -14.53
N GLN A 342 5.39 -7.96 -13.58
CA GLN A 342 4.22 -7.37 -12.91
C GLN A 342 4.61 -6.17 -12.07
N LEU A 343 5.75 -6.22 -11.36
CA LEU A 343 6.28 -5.06 -10.63
C LEU A 343 6.57 -3.88 -11.56
N VAL A 344 7.12 -4.12 -12.75
CA VAL A 344 7.30 -3.08 -13.76
C VAL A 344 5.96 -2.50 -14.22
N ARG A 345 4.94 -3.34 -14.47
CA ARG A 345 3.59 -2.85 -14.81
C ARG A 345 2.99 -1.98 -13.71
N VAL A 346 3.18 -2.32 -12.45
CA VAL A 346 2.74 -1.48 -11.32
C VAL A 346 3.35 -0.08 -11.40
N LEU A 347 4.65 0.05 -11.72
CA LEU A 347 5.30 1.35 -11.89
C LEU A 347 4.77 2.11 -13.11
N GLU A 348 4.55 1.43 -14.23
CA GLU A 348 4.00 2.04 -15.45
C GLU A 348 2.59 2.60 -15.20
N THR A 349 1.70 1.79 -14.64
CA THR A 349 0.32 2.20 -14.38
C THR A 349 0.24 3.27 -13.29
N PHE A 350 1.16 3.27 -12.32
CA PHE A 350 1.29 4.38 -11.36
C PHE A 350 1.61 5.70 -12.07
N LEU A 351 2.55 5.70 -13.02
CA LEU A 351 2.91 6.90 -13.78
C LEU A 351 1.75 7.40 -14.63
N GLU A 352 1.00 6.50 -15.26
CA GLU A 352 -0.21 6.85 -16.02
C GLU A 352 -1.22 7.63 -15.16
N CYS A 353 -1.32 7.32 -13.87
CA CYS A 353 -2.20 8.02 -12.94
C CYS A 353 -1.55 9.31 -12.37
N ALA A 354 -0.28 9.25 -11.99
CA ALA A 354 0.42 10.33 -11.29
C ALA A 354 0.68 11.56 -12.18
N GLU A 355 0.65 11.39 -13.49
CA GLU A 355 0.83 12.49 -14.46
C GLU A 355 -0.51 13.13 -14.91
N LEU A 356 -1.65 12.61 -14.46
CA LEU A 356 -2.97 13.15 -14.81
C LEU A 356 -3.19 14.54 -14.18
N LYS A 357 -3.99 15.34 -14.89
CA LYS A 357 -4.53 16.60 -14.38
C LYS A 357 -6.04 16.54 -14.44
N ILE A 358 -6.69 16.76 -13.31
CA ILE A 358 -8.16 16.82 -13.20
C ILE A 358 -8.52 18.31 -13.10
N ASP A 359 -9.29 18.83 -14.05
CA ASP A 359 -9.59 20.27 -14.19
C ASP A 359 -8.33 21.18 -14.24
N GLY A 360 -7.25 20.69 -14.84
CA GLY A 360 -5.97 21.41 -14.88
C GLY A 360 -5.21 21.44 -13.55
N ILE A 361 -5.78 20.90 -12.47
CA ILE A 361 -5.11 20.67 -11.19
C ILE A 361 -4.35 19.34 -11.29
N ALA A 362 -3.06 19.34 -10.95
CA ALA A 362 -2.29 18.11 -10.88
C ALA A 362 -2.96 17.11 -9.94
N PHE A 363 -3.07 15.85 -10.37
CA PHE A 363 -3.62 14.80 -9.52
C PHE A 363 -2.67 14.51 -8.35
N ASN A 364 -2.88 15.25 -7.27
CA ASN A 364 -2.19 15.11 -5.98
C ASN A 364 -3.15 14.52 -4.95
N ALA A 365 -3.85 13.43 -5.27
CA ALA A 365 -4.66 12.71 -4.29
C ALA A 365 -3.76 12.26 -3.11
N PRO A 366 -4.32 11.95 -1.92
CA PRO A 366 -3.58 11.35 -0.81
C PRO A 366 -3.18 9.91 -1.18
N LEU A 367 -2.24 9.80 -2.12
CA LEU A 367 -1.62 8.59 -2.62
C LEU A 367 -0.65 8.03 -1.60
N GLN A 368 -0.59 8.47 -0.34
CA GLN A 368 0.38 7.90 0.62
C GLN A 368 0.28 6.36 0.67
N HIS A 369 -0.95 5.83 0.74
CA HIS A 369 -1.24 4.40 0.70
C HIS A 369 -0.90 3.72 -0.64
N VAL A 370 -0.60 4.49 -1.69
CA VAL A 370 -0.14 4.02 -3.02
C VAL A 370 1.38 4.21 -3.18
N VAL A 371 1.92 5.38 -2.82
CA VAL A 371 3.32 5.79 -2.91
C VAL A 371 4.21 4.90 -2.05
N TYR A 372 3.79 4.56 -0.83
CA TYR A 372 4.54 3.62 0.01
C TYR A 372 4.74 2.27 -0.70
N PRO A 373 3.68 1.59 -1.21
CA PRO A 373 3.84 0.41 -2.07
C PRO A 373 4.78 0.60 -3.26
N ILE A 374 4.79 1.76 -3.92
CA ILE A 374 5.72 2.02 -5.04
C ILE A 374 7.18 1.97 -4.58
N VAL A 375 7.51 2.50 -3.39
CA VAL A 375 8.86 2.36 -2.82
C VAL A 375 9.24 0.89 -2.64
N PHE A 376 8.31 0.06 -2.13
CA PHE A 376 8.54 -1.38 -1.99
C PHE A 376 8.68 -2.09 -3.34
N VAL A 377 7.91 -1.71 -4.36
CA VAL A 377 8.05 -2.24 -5.73
C VAL A 377 9.44 -1.95 -6.28
N CYS A 378 9.94 -0.71 -6.12
CA CYS A 378 11.30 -0.35 -6.51
C CYS A 378 12.34 -1.17 -5.74
N LYS A 379 12.19 -1.30 -4.41
CA LYS A 379 13.08 -2.14 -3.57
C LYS A 379 13.14 -3.57 -4.08
N ASN A 380 11.99 -4.19 -4.34
CA ASN A 380 11.90 -5.58 -4.80
C ASN A 380 12.53 -5.77 -6.20
N LEU A 381 12.43 -4.78 -7.09
CA LEU A 381 13.11 -4.80 -8.39
C LEU A 381 14.63 -4.70 -8.25
N VAL A 382 15.14 -3.89 -7.31
CA VAL A 382 16.58 -3.84 -7.00
C VAL A 382 17.05 -5.18 -6.47
N GLU A 383 16.37 -5.73 -5.45
CA GLU A 383 16.68 -7.05 -4.89
C GLU A 383 16.67 -8.15 -5.95
N ASN A 384 15.70 -8.12 -6.86
CA ASN A 384 15.64 -9.06 -7.98
C ASN A 384 16.89 -8.96 -8.88
N ASN A 385 17.38 -7.76 -9.18
CA ASN A 385 18.62 -7.60 -9.95
C ASN A 385 19.86 -8.08 -9.19
N PHE A 386 19.93 -7.90 -7.87
CA PHE A 386 21.00 -8.47 -7.07
C PHE A 386 20.99 -10.00 -7.14
N VAL A 387 19.81 -10.63 -7.04
CA VAL A 387 19.68 -12.07 -7.25
C VAL A 387 20.11 -12.46 -8.67
N GLN A 388 19.72 -11.69 -9.69
CA GLN A 388 20.11 -11.96 -11.08
C GLN A 388 21.62 -11.93 -11.28
N VAL A 389 22.31 -10.92 -10.75
CA VAL A 389 23.77 -10.81 -10.83
C VAL A 389 24.44 -11.93 -10.04
N ARG A 390 24.01 -12.17 -8.80
CA ARG A 390 24.62 -13.17 -7.92
C ARG A 390 24.47 -14.60 -8.46
N VAL A 391 23.32 -14.92 -9.06
CA VAL A 391 22.99 -16.30 -9.47
C VAL A 391 23.28 -16.55 -10.96
N PHE A 392 22.96 -15.59 -11.83
CA PHE A 392 23.06 -15.75 -13.28
C PHE A 392 24.17 -14.91 -13.91
N GLY A 393 24.87 -14.08 -13.14
CA GLY A 393 26.01 -13.29 -13.61
C GLY A 393 25.64 -12.12 -14.53
N HIS A 394 24.36 -11.76 -14.62
CA HIS A 394 23.90 -10.66 -15.48
C HIS A 394 22.75 -9.89 -14.83
N LEU A 395 22.52 -8.66 -15.28
CA LEU A 395 21.35 -7.86 -14.90
C LEU A 395 20.06 -8.37 -15.55
N ALA A 396 18.90 -7.95 -15.06
CA ALA A 396 17.63 -8.28 -15.71
C ALA A 396 17.56 -7.70 -17.14
N ARG A 397 16.89 -8.41 -18.06
CA ARG A 397 16.79 -7.99 -19.48
C ARG A 397 16.14 -6.62 -19.66
N ASN A 398 15.22 -6.25 -18.78
CA ASN A 398 14.51 -4.97 -18.78
C ASN A 398 15.11 -3.95 -17.80
N PHE A 399 16.37 -4.13 -17.38
CA PHE A 399 17.07 -3.27 -16.42
C PHE A 399 17.01 -1.78 -16.79
N GLU A 400 17.30 -1.42 -18.05
CA GLU A 400 17.28 -0.01 -18.49
C GLU A 400 15.89 0.62 -18.31
N LYS A 401 14.83 -0.14 -18.63
CA LYS A 401 13.45 0.28 -18.41
C LYS A 401 13.16 0.48 -16.92
N GLN A 402 13.68 -0.39 -16.04
CA GLN A 402 13.51 -0.25 -14.59
C GLN A 402 14.16 1.04 -14.07
N LEU A 403 15.38 1.35 -14.49
CA LEU A 403 16.06 2.60 -14.14
C LEU A 403 15.28 3.84 -14.60
N GLU A 404 14.82 3.83 -15.85
CA GLU A 404 14.00 4.91 -16.39
C GLU A 404 12.74 5.13 -15.54
N LEU A 405 12.01 4.05 -15.23
CA LEU A 405 10.80 4.08 -14.41
C LEU A 405 11.06 4.59 -12.99
N PHE A 406 12.16 4.20 -12.36
CA PHE A 406 12.52 4.70 -11.02
C PHE A 406 12.71 6.21 -11.05
N SER A 407 13.43 6.73 -12.04
CA SER A 407 13.69 8.15 -12.18
C SER A 407 12.40 8.95 -12.42
N LYS A 408 11.47 8.41 -13.20
CA LYS A 408 10.15 9.01 -13.47
C LYS A 408 9.26 8.98 -12.23
N CYS A 409 9.20 7.85 -11.53
CA CYS A 409 8.41 7.71 -10.30
C CYS A 409 8.90 8.66 -9.21
N ALA A 410 10.22 8.70 -8.97
CA ALA A 410 10.82 9.59 -7.98
C ALA A 410 10.53 11.06 -8.28
N ARG A 411 10.58 11.45 -9.56
CA ARG A 411 10.28 12.82 -10.01
C ARG A 411 8.80 13.17 -9.82
N CYS A 412 7.87 12.28 -10.16
CA CYS A 412 6.45 12.51 -9.97
C CYS A 412 6.11 12.65 -8.48
N ILE A 413 6.64 11.75 -7.65
CA ILE A 413 6.45 11.82 -6.19
C ILE A 413 7.11 13.09 -5.60
N ALA A 414 8.25 13.53 -6.12
CA ALA A 414 8.88 14.78 -5.69
C ALA A 414 8.01 16.00 -5.97
N LYS A 415 7.28 16.02 -7.11
CA LYS A 415 6.34 17.10 -7.44
C LYS A 415 5.18 17.16 -6.45
N MET A 416 4.70 16.01 -5.98
CA MET A 416 3.67 15.94 -4.92
C MET A 416 4.16 16.53 -3.58
N ALA A 417 5.47 16.60 -3.36
CA ALA A 417 6.08 17.21 -2.17
C ALA A 417 6.44 18.68 -2.34
N ALA A 418 6.66 19.14 -3.58
CA ALA A 418 7.14 20.48 -3.88
C ALA A 418 5.96 21.46 -3.89
N SER A 419 6.00 22.46 -3.01
CA SER A 419 5.11 23.61 -3.10
C SER A 419 5.89 24.80 -3.64
N PRO A 420 5.25 25.86 -4.17
CA PRO A 420 5.94 27.00 -4.78
C PRO A 420 6.99 27.68 -3.89
N TRP A 421 6.92 27.45 -2.58
CA TRP A 421 7.78 28.07 -1.57
C TRP A 421 8.65 27.06 -0.80
N ASN A 422 8.50 25.74 -1.06
CA ASN A 422 9.28 24.69 -0.40
C ASN A 422 9.91 23.75 -1.43
N SER A 423 11.25 23.74 -1.47
CA SER A 423 12.01 22.72 -2.17
C SER A 423 11.72 21.33 -1.58
N THR A 424 11.90 20.27 -2.38
CA THR A 424 11.82 18.88 -1.88
C THR A 424 12.76 18.63 -0.69
N LYS A 425 13.89 19.36 -0.60
CA LYS A 425 14.82 19.30 0.54
C LYS A 425 14.22 19.90 1.82
N SER A 426 13.52 21.04 1.70
CA SER A 426 12.76 21.64 2.82
C SER A 426 11.59 20.73 3.24
N ALA A 427 10.85 20.18 2.27
CA ALA A 427 9.77 19.24 2.52
C ALA A 427 10.27 17.96 3.23
N PHE A 428 11.44 17.44 2.84
CA PHE A 428 12.06 16.32 3.52
C PHE A 428 12.44 16.65 4.97
N ALA A 429 13.06 17.80 5.23
CA ALA A 429 13.45 18.23 6.57
C ALA A 429 12.25 18.38 7.53
N THR A 430 11.08 18.71 6.98
CA THR A 430 9.82 18.86 7.71
C THR A 430 9.03 17.55 7.85
N GLY A 431 9.55 16.41 7.38
CA GLY A 431 8.93 15.10 7.55
C GLY A 431 7.93 14.71 6.44
N CYS A 432 7.97 15.35 5.27
CA CYS A 432 7.08 15.02 4.16
C CYS A 432 7.33 13.60 3.61
N VAL A 433 6.31 12.75 3.67
CA VAL A 433 6.33 11.36 3.20
C VAL A 433 6.67 11.26 1.71
N TYR A 434 6.11 12.14 0.88
CA TYR A 434 6.40 12.14 -0.56
C TYR A 434 7.87 12.49 -0.83
N ALA A 435 8.42 13.51 -0.14
CA ALA A 435 9.83 13.87 -0.28
C ALA A 435 10.76 12.72 0.17
N ALA A 436 10.43 12.06 1.28
CA ALA A 436 11.16 10.89 1.78
C ALA A 436 11.10 9.73 0.78
N SER A 437 9.91 9.41 0.27
CA SER A 437 9.69 8.33 -0.70
C SER A 437 10.46 8.56 -2.00
N SER A 438 10.43 9.79 -2.53
CA SER A 438 11.22 10.19 -3.70
C SER A 438 12.73 10.01 -3.47
N LYS A 439 13.24 10.48 -2.32
CA LYS A 439 14.66 10.34 -1.97
C LYS A 439 15.08 8.86 -1.85
N ILE A 440 14.24 8.01 -1.28
CA ILE A 440 14.49 6.56 -1.20
C ILE A 440 14.54 5.95 -2.59
N ILE A 441 13.59 6.26 -3.49
CA ILE A 441 13.60 5.74 -4.86
C ILE A 441 14.84 6.20 -5.62
N TYR A 442 15.28 7.45 -5.45
CA TYR A 442 16.57 7.91 -6.02
C TYR A 442 17.76 7.13 -5.45
N GLY A 443 17.78 6.83 -4.14
CA GLY A 443 18.81 5.98 -3.54
C GLY A 443 18.83 4.56 -4.11
N LEU A 444 17.65 3.97 -4.34
CA LEU A 444 17.49 2.68 -5.00
C LEU A 444 17.96 2.71 -6.45
N HIS A 445 17.66 3.79 -7.19
CA HIS A 445 18.16 4.02 -8.54
C HIS A 445 19.70 4.08 -8.56
N SER A 446 20.30 4.89 -7.68
CA SER A 446 21.77 4.98 -7.57
C SER A 446 22.41 3.65 -7.20
N THR A 447 21.76 2.86 -6.34
CA THR A 447 22.22 1.51 -5.98
C THR A 447 22.22 0.59 -7.20
N LEU A 448 21.18 0.66 -8.02
CA LEU A 448 21.03 -0.16 -9.22
C LEU A 448 22.02 0.26 -10.33
N GLU A 449 22.29 1.56 -10.48
CA GLU A 449 23.37 2.08 -11.36
C GLU A 449 24.77 1.68 -10.91
N ARG A 450 25.02 1.69 -9.59
CA ARG A 450 26.28 1.21 -9.03
C ARG A 450 26.48 -0.27 -9.34
N LEU A 451 25.45 -1.10 -9.17
CA LEU A 451 25.49 -2.53 -9.51
C LEU A 451 25.88 -2.75 -11.00
N ARG A 452 25.33 -1.95 -11.92
CA ARG A 452 25.73 -1.98 -13.35
C ARG A 452 27.21 -1.66 -13.54
N THR A 453 27.69 -0.63 -12.86
CA THR A 453 29.07 -0.16 -12.96
C THR A 453 30.04 -1.23 -12.44
N GLU A 454 29.75 -1.80 -11.27
CA GLU A 454 30.55 -2.88 -10.66
C GLU A 454 30.61 -4.13 -11.55
N LEU A 455 29.46 -4.54 -12.11
CA LEU A 455 29.39 -5.68 -13.03
C LEU A 455 30.23 -5.44 -14.31
N SER A 456 30.19 -4.22 -14.84
CA SER A 456 30.94 -3.83 -16.04
C SER A 456 32.46 -3.77 -15.80
N GLN A 457 32.88 -3.48 -14.56
CA GLN A 457 34.29 -3.40 -14.15
C GLN A 457 34.87 -4.77 -13.73
N GLY A 458 34.04 -5.82 -13.63
CA GLY A 458 34.47 -7.15 -13.20
C GLY A 458 34.83 -7.22 -11.71
N THR A 459 34.44 -6.23 -10.91
CA THR A 459 34.67 -6.21 -9.47
C THR A 459 33.79 -7.26 -8.81
N LYS A 460 34.33 -8.07 -7.88
CA LYS A 460 33.50 -9.00 -7.10
C LYS A 460 32.45 -8.18 -6.34
N CYS A 461 31.18 -8.43 -6.63
CA CYS A 461 30.02 -7.70 -6.13
C CYS A 461 29.73 -7.96 -4.63
N ASP A 462 30.74 -8.35 -3.84
CA ASP A 462 30.59 -8.77 -2.44
C ASP A 462 30.30 -7.57 -1.52
N GLU A 463 30.81 -6.37 -1.82
CA GLU A 463 30.60 -5.17 -1.00
C GLU A 463 29.18 -4.58 -1.16
N ALA A 464 28.64 -4.56 -2.39
CA ALA A 464 27.26 -4.13 -2.62
C ALA A 464 26.22 -5.14 -2.09
N LEU A 465 26.55 -6.44 -2.09
CA LEU A 465 25.74 -7.51 -1.51
C LEU A 465 25.72 -7.45 0.04
N ASN A 466 26.83 -7.08 0.69
CA ASN A 466 26.89 -6.94 2.15
C ASN A 466 26.08 -5.75 2.69
N LEU A 467 25.90 -4.68 1.91
CA LEU A 467 25.02 -3.56 2.24
C LEU A 467 23.52 -3.95 2.30
N PHE A 468 23.12 -5.04 1.65
CA PHE A 468 21.73 -5.56 1.67
C PHE A 468 21.43 -6.50 2.84
N ASN A 469 22.46 -6.99 3.54
CA ASN A 469 22.29 -7.82 4.75
C ASN A 469 22.12 -7.00 6.04
N ILE A 470 21.92 -5.68 5.91
CA ILE A 470 21.64 -4.80 7.05
C ILE A 470 20.25 -5.15 7.60
N SER A 471 20.23 -5.87 8.71
CA SER A 471 19.05 -5.99 9.58
C SER A 471 18.50 -4.59 9.87
N LEU A 472 17.18 -4.42 9.90
CA LEU A 472 16.56 -3.16 10.35
C LEU A 472 17.05 -2.74 11.76
N ASP A 473 17.61 -3.66 12.54
CA ASP A 473 18.16 -3.41 13.87
C ASP A 473 19.55 -2.72 13.86
N SER A 474 20.26 -2.67 12.72
CA SER A 474 21.62 -2.10 12.65
C SER A 474 21.71 -0.73 11.97
N ILE A 475 20.59 -0.05 11.71
CA ILE A 475 20.62 1.38 11.37
C ILE A 475 20.85 2.13 12.68
N ASP A 476 22.12 2.25 13.03
CA ASP A 476 22.55 3.19 14.07
C ASP A 476 22.39 4.61 13.50
N VAL A 477 21.27 5.24 13.87
CA VAL A 477 20.84 6.59 13.43
C VAL A 477 21.87 7.68 13.80
N SER A 478 22.90 7.32 14.57
CA SER A 478 24.01 8.18 14.95
C SER A 478 25.02 8.49 13.83
N SER A 479 25.06 7.71 12.74
CA SER A 479 26.13 7.82 11.72
C SER A 479 25.84 8.72 10.51
N ILE A 480 24.65 9.34 10.42
CA ILE A 480 24.30 10.31 9.35
C ILE A 480 24.57 11.77 9.77
N GLY A 481 25.12 11.98 10.97
CA GLY A 481 25.57 13.30 11.43
C GLY A 481 27.08 13.37 11.49
N LEU A 482 27.70 14.13 10.58
CA LEU A 482 28.89 14.97 10.76
C LEU A 482 29.66 15.10 9.44
N SER A 483 29.25 16.07 8.62
CA SER A 483 30.21 16.87 7.86
C SER A 483 30.10 18.29 8.40
N SER A 484 30.89 18.59 9.42
CA SER A 484 31.15 19.94 9.89
C SER A 484 31.88 20.70 8.79
N ASP A 485 31.26 21.76 8.26
CA ASP A 485 31.95 22.74 7.43
C ASP A 485 32.34 23.95 8.31
N PRO A 486 33.59 24.45 8.25
CA PRO A 486 34.11 25.48 9.12
C PRO A 486 33.74 26.85 8.55
N GLY A 487 32.58 27.37 8.92
CA GLY A 487 32.12 28.63 8.35
C GLY A 487 30.82 29.16 8.91
N SER A 488 30.73 29.29 10.23
CA SER A 488 29.75 30.21 10.81
C SER A 488 30.28 30.75 12.14
N GLU A 489 30.52 32.06 12.17
CA GLU A 489 30.76 32.80 13.40
C GLU A 489 29.55 32.67 14.35
N PRO A 490 29.76 32.61 15.68
CA PRO A 490 28.67 32.46 16.62
C PRO A 490 27.92 33.78 16.76
N MET A 491 26.67 33.83 16.27
CA MET A 491 25.75 34.90 16.65
C MET A 491 25.22 34.61 18.06
N ASN A 492 25.75 35.40 18.97
CA ASN A 492 25.43 35.46 20.39
C ASN A 492 24.12 36.23 20.58
N ILE A 493 23.03 35.61 21.05
CA ILE A 493 21.91 36.35 21.64
C ILE A 493 21.40 35.63 22.90
N SER A 494 21.73 36.27 24.00
CA SER A 494 21.14 36.14 25.33
C SER A 494 19.66 36.54 25.33
N GLY A 495 18.83 35.79 26.06
CA GLY A 495 17.74 36.33 26.87
C GLY A 495 16.42 36.64 26.16
N MET A 496 15.46 35.72 26.26
CA MET A 496 14.21 35.87 27.03
C MET A 496 13.33 34.63 26.86
#